data_AF-A0A2E5EDX0-F1
#
_entry.id   AF-A0A2E5EDX0-F1
#
_cell.length_a   1.000
_cell.length_b   1.000
_cell.length_c   1.000
_cell.angle_alpha   90.00
_cell.angle_beta   90.00
_cell.angle_gamma   90.00
#
_symmetry.space_group_name_H-M   'P 1'
#
loop_
_entity.id
_entity.type
_entity.pdbx_description
1 polymer ?
#
loop_
_entity_poly.entity_id
_entity_poly.type
_entity_poly.pdbx_seq_one_letter_code
_entity_poly.pdbx_strand_id
1 'polypeptide(L)'
;MKRFMLTLWDLIKAPEVQVRAPDRSRPGPEPPKPGGASASKGMQAKYDQLVIDMKSQWGIRVHRWRTSTSGCAWELRDRSGHVDRMIESPYPKGPMSCAVFLHEVGHHAIGFNRYSPRCLEEYMAWDWAIRMMESRRLNVTDRVRKRMDDAVRYAIAKAIRRGLKQLPEPLVPYLPDGQQLRPADRRRRRRKQVG
;
A
#
# COMPACT_ATOMS: atom_id res chain seq x y z
N MET A 1 3.18 -31.78 -2.81
CA MET A 1 2.62 -30.95 -1.71
C MET A 1 2.55 -29.49 -2.17
N LYS A 2 1.37 -29.00 -2.58
CA LYS A 2 1.17 -27.60 -2.98
C LYS A 2 1.05 -26.73 -1.74
N ARG A 3 2.09 -25.94 -1.41
CA ARG A 3 2.02 -24.90 -0.37
C ARG A 3 1.21 -23.73 -0.90
N PHE A 4 -0.08 -23.69 -0.59
CA PHE A 4 -0.87 -22.46 -0.72
C PHE A 4 -0.37 -21.45 0.31
N MET A 5 0.35 -20.41 -0.13
CA MET A 5 0.56 -19.21 0.69
C MET A 5 -0.78 -18.47 0.75
N LEU A 6 -1.48 -18.59 1.88
CA LEU A 6 -2.59 -17.70 2.23
C LEU A 6 -2.06 -16.26 2.19
N THR A 7 -2.54 -15.47 1.23
CA THR A 7 -2.23 -14.03 1.20
C THR A 7 -3.10 -13.31 2.23
N LEU A 8 -2.60 -12.14 2.65
CA LEU A 8 -3.07 -11.38 3.80
C LEU A 8 -4.57 -10.98 3.80
N TRP A 9 -5.30 -11.13 2.69
CA TRP A 9 -6.59 -10.47 2.46
C TRP A 9 -7.80 -11.40 2.28
N ASP A 10 -7.65 -12.73 2.35
CA ASP A 10 -8.80 -13.66 2.37
C ASP A 10 -9.70 -13.48 3.63
N LEU A 11 -9.20 -12.80 4.65
CA LEU A 11 -9.87 -12.59 5.94
C LEU A 11 -10.55 -11.22 6.11
N ILE A 12 -10.42 -10.31 5.15
CA ILE A 12 -11.16 -9.03 5.15
C ILE A 12 -12.20 -9.12 4.04
N LYS A 13 -13.26 -9.89 4.31
CA LYS A 13 -14.48 -9.86 3.49
C LYS A 13 -15.03 -8.44 3.56
N ALA A 14 -15.12 -7.78 2.41
CA ALA A 14 -16.04 -6.65 2.28
C ALA A 14 -17.45 -7.14 2.63
N PRO A 15 -18.31 -6.33 3.28
CA PRO A 15 -19.72 -6.70 3.40
C PRO A 15 -20.26 -6.89 1.99
N GLU A 16 -20.85 -8.06 1.77
CA GLU A 16 -21.56 -8.42 0.56
C GLU A 16 -22.70 -7.40 0.38
N VAL A 17 -22.52 -6.47 -0.56
CA VAL A 17 -23.55 -5.49 -0.90
C VAL A 17 -24.66 -6.27 -1.59
N GLN A 18 -25.71 -6.59 -0.84
CA GLN A 18 -26.96 -7.08 -1.40
C GLN A 18 -27.53 -6.01 -2.33
N VAL A 19 -27.43 -6.26 -3.64
CA VAL A 19 -28.06 -5.42 -4.66
C VAL A 19 -29.57 -5.65 -4.55
N ARG A 20 -30.27 -4.79 -3.81
CA ARG A 20 -31.73 -4.71 -3.87
C ARG A 20 -32.14 -4.20 -5.26
N ALA A 21 -33.09 -4.90 -5.88
CA ALA A 21 -33.71 -4.47 -7.13
C ALA A 21 -34.41 -3.11 -6.96
N PRO A 22 -34.33 -2.20 -7.96
CA PRO A 22 -34.94 -0.88 -7.85
C PRO A 22 -36.47 -0.93 -7.95
N ASP A 23 -37.12 -0.34 -6.97
CA ASP A 23 -38.55 0.02 -6.95
C ASP A 23 -38.84 1.05 -8.06
N ARG A 24 -39.78 0.73 -8.96
CA ARG A 24 -40.09 1.49 -10.19
C ARG A 24 -41.12 2.62 -9.98
N SER A 25 -41.32 3.10 -8.76
CA SER A 25 -42.48 3.93 -8.42
C SER A 25 -42.10 5.32 -7.89
N ARG A 26 -41.26 6.09 -8.60
CA ARG A 26 -41.02 7.52 -8.29
C ARG A 26 -41.05 8.40 -9.55
N PRO A 27 -41.76 9.56 -9.51
CA PRO A 27 -41.74 10.54 -10.59
C PRO A 27 -40.33 11.15 -10.75
N GLY A 28 -39.91 11.32 -12.00
CA GLY A 28 -38.52 11.55 -12.38
C GLY A 28 -37.97 12.93 -11.94
N PRO A 29 -36.69 13.00 -11.53
CA PRO A 29 -36.03 14.27 -11.27
C PRO A 29 -35.70 15.00 -12.58
N GLU A 30 -35.80 16.33 -12.55
CA GLU A 30 -35.36 17.26 -13.58
C GLU A 30 -33.96 16.93 -14.14
N PRO A 31 -33.70 17.21 -15.42
CA PRO A 31 -32.39 16.97 -16.03
C PRO A 31 -31.30 17.77 -15.29
N PRO A 32 -30.20 17.12 -14.86
CA PRO A 32 -29.11 17.82 -14.20
C PRO A 32 -28.41 18.77 -15.17
N LYS A 33 -28.17 20.01 -14.72
CA LYS A 33 -27.36 21.02 -15.42
C LYS A 33 -25.98 20.45 -15.81
N PRO A 34 -25.45 20.76 -17.01
CA PRO A 34 -24.14 20.26 -17.44
C PRO A 34 -23.03 21.07 -16.76
N GLY A 35 -22.58 20.59 -15.60
CA GLY A 35 -21.41 21.14 -14.91
C GLY A 35 -20.64 20.02 -14.21
N GLY A 36 -19.51 19.59 -14.79
CA GLY A 36 -18.56 18.72 -14.06
C GLY A 36 -17.73 17.69 -14.83
N ALA A 37 -17.78 17.63 -16.16
CA ALA A 37 -17.11 16.55 -16.91
C ALA A 37 -15.62 16.79 -17.28
N SER A 38 -15.01 17.94 -16.95
CA SER A 38 -13.64 18.26 -17.42
C SER A 38 -12.51 17.88 -16.45
N ALA A 39 -12.76 17.84 -15.14
CA ALA A 39 -11.70 17.61 -14.14
C ALA A 39 -11.23 16.15 -14.05
N SER A 40 -12.11 15.17 -14.33
CA SER A 40 -11.80 13.73 -14.18
C SER A 40 -10.81 13.22 -15.23
N LYS A 41 -10.87 13.73 -16.47
CA LYS A 41 -9.91 13.37 -17.53
C LYS A 41 -8.49 13.78 -17.19
N GLY A 42 -8.32 14.95 -16.54
CA GLY A 42 -7.00 15.45 -16.14
C GLY A 42 -6.33 14.60 -15.06
N MET A 43 -7.08 14.19 -14.03
CA MET A 43 -6.51 13.35 -12.97
C MET A 43 -6.21 11.93 -13.42
N GLN A 44 -7.04 11.34 -14.28
CA GLN A 44 -6.75 10.01 -14.82
C GLN A 44 -5.46 10.03 -15.66
N ALA A 45 -5.28 11.04 -16.51
CA ALA A 45 -4.04 11.18 -17.28
C ALA A 45 -2.78 11.28 -16.40
N LYS A 46 -2.87 11.95 -15.24
CA LYS A 46 -1.78 11.98 -14.26
C LYS A 46 -1.49 10.60 -13.66
N TYR A 47 -2.53 9.81 -13.37
CA TYR A 47 -2.35 8.44 -12.88
C TYR A 47 -1.78 7.51 -13.96
N ASP A 48 -2.20 7.66 -15.20
CA ASP A 48 -1.67 6.88 -16.32
C ASP A 48 -0.17 7.19 -16.54
N GLN A 49 0.19 8.49 -16.52
CA GLN A 49 1.59 8.91 -16.60
C GLN A 49 2.42 8.40 -15.42
N LEU A 50 1.86 8.44 -14.20
CA LEU A 50 2.51 7.87 -13.02
C LEU A 50 2.86 6.39 -13.22
N VAL A 51 1.94 5.59 -13.77
CA VAL A 51 2.18 4.16 -14.01
C VAL A 51 3.34 3.97 -14.99
N ILE A 52 3.37 4.75 -16.07
CA ILE A 52 4.45 4.71 -17.06
C ILE A 52 5.79 5.05 -16.40
N ASP A 53 5.84 6.16 -15.66
CA ASP A 53 7.05 6.63 -14.99
C ASP A 53 7.57 5.61 -13.98
N MET A 54 6.69 5.05 -13.13
CA MET A 54 7.10 4.11 -12.10
C MET A 54 7.62 2.80 -12.69
N LYS A 55 7.00 2.30 -13.76
CA LYS A 55 7.48 1.12 -14.47
C LYS A 55 8.87 1.37 -15.08
N SER A 56 9.04 2.52 -15.73
CA SER A 56 10.31 2.90 -16.37
C SER A 56 11.42 3.12 -15.34
N GLN A 57 11.18 4.00 -14.36
CA GLN A 57 12.17 4.41 -13.36
C GLN A 57 12.69 3.25 -12.51
N TRP A 58 11.82 2.31 -12.14
CA TRP A 58 12.19 1.21 -11.24
C TRP A 58 12.38 -0.12 -11.96
N GLY A 59 12.17 -0.17 -13.28
CA GLY A 59 12.24 -1.40 -14.07
C GLY A 59 11.20 -2.44 -13.64
N ILE A 60 10.00 -1.98 -13.26
CA ILE A 60 8.94 -2.85 -12.73
C ILE A 60 8.05 -3.38 -13.85
N ARG A 61 7.76 -4.68 -13.78
CA ARG A 61 6.78 -5.36 -14.63
C ARG A 61 5.53 -5.64 -13.83
N VAL A 62 4.37 -5.24 -14.37
CA VAL A 62 3.09 -5.58 -13.77
C VAL A 62 2.67 -6.96 -14.27
N HIS A 63 2.63 -7.93 -13.37
CA HIS A 63 2.17 -9.29 -13.66
C HIS A 63 0.67 -9.33 -13.90
N ARG A 64 -0.09 -8.68 -13.00
CA ARG A 64 -1.55 -8.66 -13.02
C ARG A 64 -2.10 -7.38 -12.41
N TRP A 65 -3.08 -6.78 -13.09
CA TRP A 65 -3.94 -5.76 -12.50
C TRP A 65 -5.04 -6.42 -11.67
N ARG A 66 -5.11 -6.09 -10.38
CA ARG A 66 -6.11 -6.64 -9.45
C ARG A 66 -7.40 -5.80 -9.48
N THR A 67 -8.53 -6.45 -9.25
CA THR A 67 -9.81 -5.76 -9.00
C THR A 67 -9.95 -5.36 -7.54
N SER A 68 -9.28 -6.09 -6.64
CA SER A 68 -9.21 -5.79 -5.21
C SER A 68 -8.23 -4.66 -4.91
N THR A 69 -8.47 -3.95 -3.80
CA THR A 69 -7.62 -2.86 -3.29
C THR A 69 -6.43 -3.39 -2.48
N SER A 70 -5.70 -4.33 -3.09
CA SER A 70 -4.54 -5.01 -2.53
C SER A 70 -3.53 -5.35 -3.63
N GLY A 71 -2.26 -5.45 -3.25
CA GLY A 71 -1.19 -5.82 -4.17
C GLY A 71 -0.19 -6.77 -3.54
N CYS A 72 0.83 -7.09 -4.33
CA CYS A 72 2.01 -7.81 -3.90
C CYS A 72 3.19 -7.43 -4.81
N ALA A 73 4.36 -7.26 -4.21
CA ALA A 73 5.62 -7.03 -4.91
C ALA A 73 6.60 -8.17 -4.61
N TRP A 74 7.34 -8.62 -5.63
CA TRP A 74 8.40 -9.61 -5.47
C TRP A 74 9.50 -9.44 -6.52
N GLU A 75 10.65 -10.03 -6.25
CA GLU A 75 11.78 -10.11 -7.17
C GLU A 75 12.03 -11.58 -7.55
N LEU A 76 12.32 -11.84 -8.83
CA LEU A 76 12.87 -13.11 -9.28
C LEU A 76 14.34 -12.90 -9.61
N ARG A 77 15.20 -13.72 -9.03
CA ARG A 77 16.65 -13.70 -9.30
C ARG A 77 17.01 -14.93 -10.08
N ASP A 78 17.64 -14.74 -11.23
CA ASP A 78 18.16 -15.86 -12.01
C ASP A 78 19.55 -16.29 -11.49
N ARG A 79 20.14 -17.30 -12.14
CA ARG A 79 21.49 -17.77 -11.80
C ARG A 79 22.60 -16.79 -12.18
N SER A 80 22.34 -15.88 -13.11
CA SER A 80 23.29 -14.87 -13.58
C SER A 80 23.34 -13.63 -12.67
N GLY A 81 22.40 -13.54 -11.71
CA GLY A 81 22.25 -12.40 -10.81
C GLY A 81 21.33 -11.31 -11.35
N HIS A 82 20.72 -11.51 -12.52
CA HIS A 82 19.68 -10.65 -13.05
C HIS A 82 18.45 -10.65 -12.13
N VAL A 83 17.85 -9.48 -11.93
CA VAL A 83 16.70 -9.29 -11.03
C VAL A 83 15.50 -8.79 -11.83
N ASP A 84 14.50 -9.65 -11.99
CA ASP A 84 13.20 -9.29 -12.52
C ASP A 84 12.32 -8.75 -11.39
N ARG A 85 11.89 -7.49 -11.50
CA ARG A 85 11.02 -6.84 -10.52
C ARG A 85 9.56 -6.92 -10.95
N MET A 86 8.73 -7.55 -10.13
CA MET A 86 7.33 -7.80 -10.45
C MET A 86 6.40 -7.23 -9.38
N ILE A 87 5.22 -6.80 -9.84
CA ILE A 87 4.11 -6.43 -8.95
C ILE A 87 2.77 -6.97 -9.47
N GLU A 88 1.84 -7.13 -8.54
CA GLU A 88 0.40 -7.11 -8.79
C GLU A 88 -0.21 -5.98 -7.98
N SER A 89 -1.17 -5.27 -8.55
CA SER A 89 -1.79 -4.13 -7.87
C SER A 89 -3.09 -3.73 -8.58
N PRO A 90 -4.05 -3.06 -7.92
CA PRO A 90 -5.11 -2.39 -8.64
C PRO A 90 -4.56 -1.31 -9.58
N TYR A 91 -5.20 -1.16 -10.75
CA TYR A 91 -4.87 -0.06 -11.64
C TYR A 91 -5.26 1.28 -10.98
N PRO A 92 -4.39 2.31 -10.99
CA PRO A 92 -4.70 3.64 -10.49
C PRO A 92 -5.87 4.29 -11.24
N LYS A 93 -7.04 4.28 -10.61
CA LYS A 93 -8.29 4.93 -11.08
C LYS A 93 -8.79 6.00 -10.10
N GLY A 94 -8.11 6.13 -8.96
CA GLY A 94 -8.43 7.06 -7.90
C GLY A 94 -7.35 7.05 -6.81
N PRO A 95 -7.47 7.92 -5.79
CA PRO A 95 -6.46 8.07 -4.74
C PRO A 95 -6.08 6.77 -4.06
N MET A 96 -7.06 5.93 -3.75
CA MET A 96 -6.85 4.68 -3.04
C MET A 96 -6.09 3.64 -3.86
N SER A 97 -6.50 3.37 -5.10
CA SER A 97 -5.78 2.43 -5.96
C SER A 97 -4.41 2.95 -6.37
N CYS A 98 -4.26 4.27 -6.54
CA CYS A 98 -2.96 4.92 -6.73
C CYS A 98 -2.03 4.68 -5.53
N ALA A 99 -2.53 4.86 -4.30
CA ALA A 99 -1.73 4.67 -3.09
C ALA A 99 -1.27 3.21 -2.92
N VAL A 100 -2.15 2.24 -3.20
CA VAL A 100 -1.78 0.82 -3.18
C VAL A 100 -0.76 0.49 -4.28
N PHE A 101 -0.94 1.00 -5.50
CA PHE A 101 0.04 0.84 -6.57
C PHE A 101 1.42 1.37 -6.17
N LEU A 102 1.47 2.58 -5.62
CA LEU A 102 2.71 3.16 -5.14
C LEU A 102 3.29 2.42 -3.93
N HIS A 103 2.48 1.82 -3.07
CA HIS A 103 2.98 0.97 -1.99
C HIS A 103 3.74 -0.25 -2.54
N GLU A 104 3.22 -0.91 -3.56
CA GLU A 104 3.91 -2.05 -4.20
C GLU A 104 5.20 -1.62 -4.92
N VAL A 105 5.16 -0.48 -5.62
CA VAL A 105 6.37 0.13 -6.19
C VAL A 105 7.35 0.53 -5.09
N GLY A 106 6.83 0.99 -3.95
CA GLY A 106 7.59 1.42 -2.78
C GLY A 106 8.47 0.29 -2.23
N HIS A 107 8.00 -0.95 -2.22
CA HIS A 107 8.83 -2.10 -1.84
C HIS A 107 10.08 -2.26 -2.71
N HIS A 108 9.96 -2.05 -4.03
CA HIS A 108 11.10 -2.04 -4.94
C HIS A 108 11.97 -0.79 -4.73
N ALA A 109 11.36 0.37 -4.57
CA ALA A 109 12.05 1.65 -4.44
C ALA A 109 12.92 1.73 -3.18
N ILE A 110 12.41 1.24 -2.05
CA ILE A 110 13.17 1.18 -0.80
C ILE A 110 14.10 -0.04 -0.75
N GLY A 111 13.82 -1.07 -1.55
CA GLY A 111 14.55 -2.33 -1.60
C GLY A 111 14.05 -3.36 -0.56
N PHE A 112 13.87 -4.60 -0.99
CA PHE A 112 13.45 -5.71 -0.13
C PHE A 112 14.48 -6.07 0.93
N ASN A 113 14.00 -6.42 2.13
CA ASN A 113 14.79 -6.80 3.30
C ASN A 113 15.76 -5.72 3.80
N ARG A 114 15.59 -4.47 3.35
CA ARG A 114 16.42 -3.33 3.80
C ARG A 114 16.06 -2.91 5.22
N TYR A 115 14.79 -3.04 5.60
CA TYR A 115 14.28 -2.63 6.90
C TYR A 115 13.82 -3.83 7.71
N SER A 116 14.15 -3.82 9.01
CA SER A 116 13.75 -4.86 9.95
C SER A 116 13.31 -4.22 11.27
N PRO A 117 12.23 -4.69 11.91
CA PRO A 117 11.35 -5.83 11.54
C PRO A 117 10.49 -5.58 10.29
N ARG A 118 9.84 -6.63 9.75
CA ARG A 118 8.97 -6.52 8.55
C ARG A 118 7.93 -5.40 8.64
N CYS A 119 7.34 -5.15 9.81
CA CYS A 119 6.39 -4.03 9.97
C CYS A 119 7.01 -2.64 9.74
N LEU A 120 8.32 -2.47 9.96
CA LEU A 120 9.02 -1.24 9.59
C LEU A 120 9.16 -1.11 8.07
N GLU A 121 9.46 -2.21 7.38
CA GLU A 121 9.52 -2.23 5.92
C GLU A 121 8.17 -1.86 5.29
N GLU A 122 7.07 -2.41 5.80
CA GLU A 122 5.70 -2.05 5.38
C GLU A 122 5.44 -0.54 5.57
N TYR A 123 5.81 0.02 6.73
CA TYR A 123 5.69 1.46 6.99
C TYR A 123 6.52 2.30 6.03
N MET A 124 7.78 1.93 5.78
CA MET A 124 8.66 2.67 4.88
C MET A 124 8.12 2.67 3.44
N ALA A 125 7.52 1.56 3.00
CA ALA A 125 6.88 1.47 1.68
C ALA A 125 5.64 2.37 1.60
N TRP A 126 4.81 2.41 2.64
CA TRP A 126 3.67 3.33 2.72
C TRP A 126 4.08 4.80 2.78
N ASP A 127 5.03 5.16 3.63
CA ASP A 127 5.56 6.53 3.74
C ASP A 127 6.14 7.01 2.40
N TRP A 128 6.89 6.15 1.71
CA TRP A 128 7.36 6.44 0.35
C TRP A 128 6.20 6.70 -0.62
N ALA A 129 5.16 5.86 -0.59
CA ALA A 129 4.00 5.99 -1.47
C ALA A 129 3.25 7.32 -1.24
N ILE A 130 3.02 7.70 0.02
CA ILE A 130 2.36 8.96 0.36
C ILE A 130 3.19 10.16 -0.08
N ARG A 131 4.49 10.18 0.22
CA ARG A 131 5.40 11.25 -0.24
C ARG A 131 5.44 11.34 -1.77
N MET A 132 5.34 10.21 -2.46
CA MET A 132 5.31 10.20 -3.92
C MET A 132 4.01 10.80 -4.47
N MET A 133 2.87 10.48 -3.86
CA MET A 133 1.62 11.16 -4.19
C MET A 133 1.70 12.67 -3.93
N GLU A 134 2.22 13.09 -2.77
CA GLU A 134 2.36 14.51 -2.39
C GLU A 134 3.31 15.26 -3.34
N SER A 135 4.49 14.71 -3.61
CA SER A 135 5.49 15.34 -4.51
C SER A 135 4.98 15.51 -5.94
N ARG A 136 4.13 14.60 -6.41
CA ARG A 136 3.49 14.67 -7.74
C ARG A 136 2.16 15.43 -7.73
N ARG A 137 1.80 16.05 -6.60
CA ARG A 137 0.54 16.78 -6.42
C ARG A 137 -0.69 15.93 -6.79
N LEU A 138 -0.65 14.66 -6.41
CA LEU A 138 -1.77 13.73 -6.49
C LEU A 138 -2.61 13.83 -5.22
N ASN A 139 -3.89 13.49 -5.32
CA ASN A 139 -4.82 13.63 -4.21
C ASN A 139 -4.51 12.58 -3.13
N VAL A 140 -4.10 13.02 -1.94
CA VAL A 140 -4.00 12.19 -0.73
C VAL A 140 -5.18 12.51 0.17
N THR A 141 -6.21 11.67 0.12
CA THR A 141 -7.43 11.86 0.92
C THR A 141 -7.27 11.31 2.32
N ASP A 142 -8.15 11.71 3.25
CA ASP A 142 -8.17 11.16 4.61
C ASP A 142 -8.38 9.64 4.61
N ARG A 143 -9.14 9.12 3.64
CA ARG A 143 -9.31 7.67 3.45
C ARG A 143 -7.99 6.98 3.13
N VAL A 144 -7.12 7.60 2.32
CA VAL A 144 -5.78 7.06 2.01
C VAL A 144 -4.90 7.06 3.25
N ARG A 145 -4.90 8.16 4.03
CA ARG A 145 -4.14 8.23 5.28
C ARG A 145 -4.62 7.19 6.29
N LYS A 146 -5.94 7.10 6.49
CA LYS A 146 -6.54 6.06 7.33
C LYS A 146 -6.16 4.64 6.86
N ARG A 147 -6.15 4.39 5.54
CA ARG A 147 -5.76 3.07 4.99
C ARG A 147 -4.31 2.72 5.35
N MET A 148 -3.40 3.68 5.23
CA MET A 148 -2.01 3.51 5.66
C MET A 148 -1.94 3.18 7.15
N ASP A 149 -2.60 3.99 8.00
CA ASP A 149 -2.60 3.80 9.45
C ASP A 149 -3.11 2.40 9.83
N ASP A 150 -4.22 1.96 9.22
CA ASP A 150 -4.81 0.64 9.45
C ASP A 150 -3.84 -0.49 9.02
N ALA A 151 -3.15 -0.32 7.87
CA ALA A 151 -2.19 -1.30 7.38
C ALA A 151 -0.95 -1.41 8.29
N VAL A 152 -0.43 -0.28 8.77
CA VAL A 152 0.73 -0.24 9.67
C VAL A 152 0.36 -0.83 11.04
N ARG A 153 -0.78 -0.45 11.62
CA ARG A 153 -1.31 -1.02 12.87
C ARG A 153 -1.44 -2.54 12.76
N TYR A 154 -1.99 -3.03 11.64
CA TYR A 154 -2.09 -4.46 11.39
C TYR A 154 -0.72 -5.15 11.33
N ALA A 155 0.25 -4.56 10.60
CA ALA A 155 1.58 -5.12 10.47
C ALA A 155 2.29 -5.22 11.83
N ILE A 156 2.12 -4.21 12.69
CA ILE A 156 2.61 -4.20 14.07
C ILE A 156 1.95 -5.32 14.88
N ALA A 157 0.62 -5.40 14.89
CA ALA A 157 -0.10 -6.45 15.62
C ALA A 157 0.31 -7.86 15.17
N LYS A 158 0.55 -8.06 13.87
CA LYS A 158 1.09 -9.32 13.33
C LYS A 158 2.52 -9.60 13.79
N ALA A 159 3.38 -8.58 13.84
CA ALA A 159 4.75 -8.73 14.35
C ALA A 159 4.76 -9.08 15.86
N ILE A 160 3.87 -8.49 16.64
CA ILE A 160 3.73 -8.75 18.08
C ILE A 160 3.29 -10.19 18.33
N ARG A 161 2.27 -10.67 17.61
CA ARG A 161 1.86 -12.09 17.65
C ARG A 161 3.00 -13.05 17.25
N ARG A 162 4.00 -12.57 16.50
CA ARG A 162 5.21 -13.32 16.11
C ARG A 162 6.40 -13.11 17.06
N GLY A 163 6.19 -12.47 18.20
CA GLY A 163 7.20 -12.30 19.25
C GLY A 163 8.05 -11.03 19.14
N LEU A 164 7.59 -9.98 18.45
CA LEU A 164 8.28 -8.68 18.44
C LEU A 164 8.39 -8.11 19.87
N LYS A 165 9.61 -7.90 20.36
CA LYS A 165 9.87 -7.41 21.72
C LYS A 165 10.11 -5.90 21.81
N GLN A 166 10.51 -5.27 20.72
CA GLN A 166 10.84 -3.85 20.66
C GLN A 166 10.24 -3.24 19.41
N LEU A 167 9.59 -2.09 19.57
CA LEU A 167 8.98 -1.37 18.46
C LEU A 167 9.95 -0.29 17.94
N PRO A 168 10.26 -0.26 16.63
CA PRO A 168 10.97 0.85 16.02
C PRO A 168 10.29 2.19 16.30
N GLU A 169 11.08 3.23 16.57
CA GLU A 169 10.61 4.58 16.89
C GLU A 169 9.57 5.15 15.91
N PRO A 170 9.71 5.04 14.56
CA PRO A 170 8.70 5.56 13.63
C PRO A 170 7.33 4.89 13.75
N LEU A 171 7.28 3.70 14.34
CA LEU A 171 6.04 2.92 14.49
C LEU A 171 5.31 3.22 15.80
N VAL A 172 5.92 3.95 16.74
CA VAL A 172 5.33 4.26 18.05
C VAL A 172 3.94 4.92 17.94
N PRO A 173 3.68 5.87 17.02
CA PRO A 173 2.35 6.46 16.86
C PRO A 173 1.25 5.47 16.41
N TYR A 174 1.64 4.30 15.92
CA TYR A 174 0.75 3.27 15.39
C TYR A 174 0.59 2.08 16.32
N LEU A 175 1.13 2.14 17.54
CA LEU A 175 0.96 1.07 18.50
C LEU A 175 -0.54 0.95 18.88
N PRO A 176 -1.12 -0.27 18.86
CA PRO A 176 -2.50 -0.46 19.29
C PRO A 176 -2.70 -0.06 20.75
N ASP A 177 -3.87 0.50 21.06
CA ASP A 177 -4.22 0.90 22.42
C ASP A 177 -4.14 -0.30 23.38
N GLY A 178 -3.64 -0.06 24.59
CA GLY A 178 -3.47 -1.09 25.62
C GLY A 178 -2.24 -1.99 25.45
N GLN A 179 -1.43 -1.83 24.40
CA GLN A 179 -0.15 -2.54 24.27
C GLN A 179 1.02 -1.68 24.72
N GLN A 180 1.92 -2.25 25.53
CA GLN A 180 3.18 -1.62 25.91
C GLN A 180 4.34 -2.41 25.31
N LEU A 181 4.98 -1.84 24.28
CA LEU A 181 6.26 -2.31 23.79
C LEU A 181 7.34 -1.30 24.16
N ARG A 182 8.52 -1.80 24.53
CA ARG A 182 9.69 -0.94 24.71
C ARG A 182 10.10 -0.35 23.36
N PRO A 183 10.30 0.97 23.24
CA PRO A 183 10.92 1.55 22.05
C PRO A 183 12.30 0.94 21.81
N ALA A 184 12.65 0.71 20.55
CA ALA A 184 13.98 0.25 20.19
C ALA A 184 14.99 1.41 20.32
N ASP A 185 15.81 1.40 21.37
CA ASP A 185 16.87 2.41 21.56
C ASP A 185 17.94 2.34 20.46
N ARG A 186 18.06 3.42 19.66
CA ARG A 186 19.15 3.58 18.69
C ARG A 186 20.55 3.52 19.34
N ARG A 187 20.68 3.87 20.62
CA ARG A 187 21.97 4.00 21.33
C ARG A 187 22.72 2.68 21.53
N ARG A 188 22.04 1.53 21.55
CA ARG A 188 22.71 0.22 21.80
C ARG A 188 23.44 -0.36 20.58
N ARG A 189 23.11 0.03 19.35
CA ARG A 189 23.76 -0.51 18.13
C ARG A 189 25.17 0.03 17.90
N ARG A 190 25.49 1.24 18.35
CA ARG A 190 26.81 1.87 18.15
C ARG A 190 27.93 1.26 19.00
N ARG A 191 27.61 0.55 20.09
CA ARG A 191 28.61 -0.10 20.98
C ARG A 191 29.10 -1.47 20.50
N LYS A 192 28.55 -2.03 19.41
CA LYS A 192 28.94 -3.36 18.89
C LYS A 192 29.76 -3.33 17.59
N GLN A 193 30.13 -2.15 17.08
CA GLN A 193 30.96 -2.01 15.87
C GLN A 193 32.34 -1.39 16.16
N VAL A 194 32.71 -1.27 17.43
CA VAL A 194 34.06 -0.89 17.85
C VAL A 194 34.49 -1.96 18.85
N GLY A 195 35.12 -3.00 18.33
CA GLY A 195 35.58 -4.18 19.05
C GLY A 195 36.25 -5.11 18.06
#